data_AF-A0A9X2SKC5-F1
#
_entry.id   AF-A0A9X2SKC5-F1
#
_cell.length_a   1.000
_cell.length_b   1.000
_cell.length_c   1.000
_cell.angle_alpha   90.00
_cell.angle_beta   90.00
_cell.angle_gamma   90.00
#
_symmetry.space_group_name_H-M   'P 1'
#
loop_
_entity.id
_entity.type
_entity.pdbx_description
1 polymer ?
#
loop_
_entity_poly.entity_id
_entity_poly.type
_entity_poly.pdbx_seq_one_letter_code
_entity_poly.pdbx_strand_id
1 'polypeptide(L)'
;MAAGTGIAGIRDAAAKPTSATPKWAGLAWALLILNTLGSTGAKTVIPLPRSVSQLVTMGSLMTAFVIALVLNKHLRIRPSAYLLLLTLLLGSSILASADLKEGAGALFRCFRLTVFVSTLWLLTRWWDGGFSFVRYHIRTYGIVLASVAIGLVISPGNAMPDIYGGRLSGAVWPLTPPQIGQYAAVIAGLTLLLWFGRRTTWRQAVFIVVPVLGLLLLTHTRTATLGLIAGLAVAFLSMVLTNARARKVFAWTAGVGGVAGVVLAGALQTWFLRGQSADNFSSLTGRAKVWDALLDAPRTTSEYIFGVGLTDKSYDGLPIDNSWLAIYHEQGFVGIALVAGFLLTLVVVAVLRPPSLARACAIFLITYCISASYTEAGLGDASPYLLHLAVAASLLVRGTPQSDEEAFIPAKGAVVRGAGA
;
A
#
# COMPACT_ATOMS: atom_id res chain seq x y z
N MET A 1 48.60 26.75 -41.80
CA MET A 1 47.70 27.92 -41.82
C MET A 1 46.35 27.42 -42.33
N ALA A 2 45.43 26.86 -41.53
CA ALA A 2 44.67 27.40 -40.40
C ALA A 2 43.65 28.49 -40.79
N ALA A 3 42.41 28.05 -41.07
CA ALA A 3 41.13 28.74 -40.83
C ALA A 3 40.04 27.68 -41.10
N GLY A 4 39.15 27.28 -40.20
CA GLY A 4 38.59 27.94 -39.03
C GLY A 4 37.07 27.83 -39.13
N THR A 5 36.55 26.62 -38.92
CA THR A 5 35.12 26.26 -38.98
C THR A 5 34.36 26.87 -37.80
N GLY A 6 33.49 27.84 -38.08
CA GLY A 6 32.54 28.38 -37.11
C GLY A 6 31.24 27.57 -37.09
N ILE A 7 31.10 26.63 -36.16
CA ILE A 7 29.79 26.12 -35.73
C ILE A 7 29.42 26.87 -34.46
N ALA A 8 28.49 27.81 -34.63
CA ALA A 8 27.98 28.64 -33.57
C ALA A 8 27.22 27.81 -32.52
N GLY A 9 27.76 27.85 -31.31
CA GLY A 9 27.17 27.59 -29.99
C GLY A 9 25.70 27.14 -29.95
N ILE A 10 25.50 25.83 -29.86
CA ILE A 10 24.42 25.27 -29.04
C ILE A 10 24.90 25.41 -27.60
N ARG A 11 24.64 26.59 -27.00
CA ARG A 11 24.70 26.73 -25.55
C ARG A 11 23.62 25.81 -24.99
N ASP A 12 24.06 24.72 -24.36
CA ASP A 12 23.26 23.91 -23.46
C ASP A 12 22.46 24.84 -22.55
N ALA A 13 21.17 24.99 -22.86
CA ALA A 13 20.20 25.53 -21.93
C ALA A 13 20.15 24.52 -20.78
N ALA A 14 21.00 24.75 -19.78
CA ALA A 14 21.03 24.01 -18.53
C ALA A 14 19.59 23.82 -18.08
N ALA A 15 19.12 22.57 -18.14
CA ALA A 15 17.77 22.22 -17.74
C ALA A 15 17.59 22.73 -16.31
N LYS A 16 16.72 23.74 -16.14
CA LYS A 16 16.34 24.24 -14.82
C LYS A 16 16.04 23.02 -13.96
N PRO A 17 16.69 22.83 -12.79
CA PRO A 17 16.37 21.73 -11.91
C PRO A 17 14.88 21.81 -11.64
N THR A 18 14.16 20.80 -12.12
CA THR A 18 12.72 20.72 -11.94
C THR A 18 12.46 20.79 -10.43
N SER A 19 11.41 21.51 -10.02
CA SER A 19 11.09 21.79 -8.61
C SER A 19 10.76 20.52 -7.80
N ALA A 20 11.62 20.14 -6.85
CA ALA A 20 11.44 18.98 -5.96
C ALA A 20 10.00 18.82 -5.43
N THR A 21 9.54 17.59 -5.22
CA THR A 21 8.20 17.32 -4.66
C THR A 21 8.00 18.13 -3.36
N PRO A 22 6.99 19.01 -3.28
CA PRO A 22 6.78 19.84 -2.11
C PRO A 22 6.52 19.00 -0.86
N LYS A 23 7.09 19.40 0.29
CA LYS A 23 6.84 18.73 1.59
C LYS A 23 5.34 18.63 1.91
N TRP A 24 4.56 19.64 1.54
CA TRP A 24 3.11 19.66 1.69
C TRP A 24 2.38 18.59 0.87
N ALA A 25 2.91 18.18 -0.29
CA ALA A 25 2.36 17.03 -1.03
C ALA A 25 2.58 15.73 -0.24
N GLY A 26 3.72 15.61 0.47
CA GLY A 26 3.96 14.55 1.42
C GLY A 26 3.00 14.56 2.62
N LEU A 27 2.61 15.74 3.12
CA LEU A 27 1.59 15.87 4.16
C LEU A 27 0.20 15.44 3.65
N ALA A 28 -0.21 15.88 2.46
CA ALA A 28 -1.45 15.43 1.84
C ALA A 28 -1.47 13.90 1.68
N TRP A 29 -0.35 13.31 1.27
CA TRP A 29 -0.19 11.87 1.21
C TRP A 29 -0.31 11.19 2.58
N ALA A 30 0.29 11.76 3.62
CA ALA A 30 0.18 11.24 4.98
C ALA A 30 -1.26 11.28 5.51
N LEU A 31 -2.00 12.34 5.19
CA LEU A 31 -3.42 12.50 5.55
C LEU A 31 -4.35 11.54 4.79
N LEU A 32 -4.00 11.17 3.55
CA LEU A 32 -4.68 10.08 2.84
C LEU A 32 -4.45 8.73 3.55
N ILE A 33 -3.23 8.44 3.99
CA ILE A 33 -2.96 7.23 4.79
C ILE A 33 -3.78 7.27 6.09
N LEU A 34 -3.79 8.40 6.80
CA LEU A 34 -4.60 8.58 8.01
C LEU A 34 -6.09 8.33 7.75
N ASN A 35 -6.63 8.79 6.62
CA ASN A 35 -8.02 8.52 6.24
C ASN A 35 -8.30 7.02 6.14
N THR A 36 -7.32 6.24 5.70
CA THR A 36 -7.48 4.79 5.51
C THR A 36 -7.25 3.96 6.77
N LEU A 37 -6.85 4.57 7.89
CA LEU A 37 -6.67 3.88 9.18
C LEU A 37 -8.02 3.60 9.88
N GLY A 38 -9.03 3.13 9.13
CA GLY A 38 -10.39 2.94 9.63
C GLY A 38 -10.44 2.24 11.00
N SER A 39 -11.35 2.68 11.86
CA SER A 39 -11.48 2.23 13.24
C SER A 39 -12.41 1.03 13.34
N THR A 40 -11.87 -0.19 13.37
CA THR A 40 -12.64 -1.40 13.63
C THR A 40 -12.10 -2.17 14.83
N GLY A 41 -12.97 -2.32 15.85
CA GLY A 41 -12.96 -3.41 16.84
C GLY A 41 -11.88 -3.44 17.92
N ALA A 42 -10.73 -2.79 17.76
CA ALA A 42 -9.66 -2.87 18.76
C ALA A 42 -9.94 -1.99 19.99
N LYS A 43 -9.78 -2.56 21.18
CA LYS A 43 -9.84 -1.81 22.46
C LYS A 43 -8.58 -0.97 22.60
N THR A 44 -8.75 0.34 22.68
CA THR A 44 -7.66 1.31 22.87
C THR A 44 -7.44 1.63 24.35
N VAL A 45 -6.26 2.15 24.69
CA VAL A 45 -5.91 2.62 26.05
C VAL A 45 -6.92 3.65 26.55
N ILE A 46 -7.28 4.59 25.68
CA ILE A 46 -8.38 5.53 25.89
C ILE A 46 -9.51 5.10 24.96
N PRO A 47 -10.70 4.72 25.46
CA PRO A 47 -11.82 4.32 24.62
C PRO A 47 -12.13 5.44 23.61
N LEU A 48 -11.86 5.17 22.34
CA LEU A 48 -11.99 6.18 21.29
C LEU A 48 -13.37 6.04 20.65
N PRO A 49 -14.29 7.01 20.82
CA PRO A 49 -15.62 6.91 20.24
C PRO A 49 -15.52 6.80 18.70
N ARG A 50 -16.37 5.96 18.11
CA ARG A 50 -16.40 5.77 16.64
C ARG A 50 -16.60 7.10 15.89
N SER A 51 -17.35 8.04 16.48
CA SER A 51 -17.53 9.39 15.93
C SER A 51 -16.23 10.19 15.85
N VAL A 52 -15.35 10.08 16.84
CA VAL A 52 -14.05 10.77 16.86
C VAL A 52 -13.12 10.20 15.80
N SER A 53 -13.02 8.87 15.68
CA SER A 53 -12.19 8.25 14.64
C SER A 53 -12.71 8.55 13.24
N GLN A 54 -14.03 8.54 13.04
CA GLN A 54 -14.65 8.97 11.78
C GLN A 54 -14.38 10.45 11.47
N LEU A 55 -14.48 11.35 12.45
CA LEU A 55 -14.18 12.76 12.29
C LEU A 55 -12.71 12.98 11.89
N VAL A 56 -11.77 12.30 12.56
CA VAL A 56 -10.34 12.40 12.26
C VAL A 56 -10.03 11.87 10.86
N THR A 57 -10.56 10.68 10.51
CA THR A 57 -10.30 10.07 9.19
C THR A 57 -10.94 10.85 8.05
N MET A 58 -12.18 11.34 8.19
CA MET A 58 -12.81 12.17 7.16
C MET A 58 -12.21 13.56 7.09
N GLY A 59 -11.94 14.17 8.24
CA GLY A 59 -11.27 15.47 8.32
C GLY A 59 -9.89 15.43 7.68
N SER A 60 -9.13 14.34 7.86
CA SER A 60 -7.83 14.17 7.19
C SER A 60 -7.99 14.10 5.68
N LEU A 61 -9.00 13.41 5.15
CA LEU A 61 -9.27 13.34 3.73
C LEU A 61 -9.63 14.71 3.13
N MET A 62 -10.54 15.44 3.76
CA MET A 62 -10.91 16.79 3.30
C MET A 62 -9.71 17.73 3.33
N THR A 63 -8.91 17.65 4.39
CA THR A 63 -7.68 18.44 4.52
C THR A 63 -6.66 18.06 3.44
N ALA A 64 -6.48 16.77 3.15
CA ALA A 64 -5.61 16.29 2.09
C ALA A 64 -6.02 16.84 0.72
N PHE A 65 -7.33 16.82 0.44
CA PHE A 65 -7.91 17.36 -0.78
C PHE A 65 -7.65 18.86 -0.92
N VAL A 66 -7.93 19.65 0.12
CA VAL A 66 -7.68 21.10 0.13
C VAL A 66 -6.20 21.42 -0.06
N ILE A 67 -5.30 20.72 0.63
CA ILE A 67 -3.85 20.88 0.45
C ILE A 67 -3.46 20.57 -1.00
N ALA A 68 -3.93 19.46 -1.56
CA ALA A 68 -3.63 19.08 -2.94
C ALA A 68 -4.15 20.13 -3.95
N LEU A 69 -5.34 20.69 -3.72
CA LEU A 69 -5.94 21.73 -4.55
C LEU A 69 -5.14 23.04 -4.48
N VAL A 70 -4.76 23.48 -3.27
CA VAL A 70 -3.96 24.70 -3.06
C VAL A 70 -2.56 24.56 -3.65
N LEU A 71 -1.96 23.38 -3.60
CA LEU A 71 -0.65 23.11 -4.21
C LEU A 71 -0.73 22.98 -5.74
N ASN A 72 -1.84 22.47 -6.28
CA ASN A 72 -2.05 22.29 -7.71
C ASN A 72 -3.05 23.32 -8.28
N LYS A 73 -2.77 24.61 -8.08
CA LYS A 73 -3.64 25.73 -8.51
C LYS A 73 -4.01 25.74 -9.99
N HIS A 74 -3.15 25.17 -10.83
CA HIS A 74 -3.38 25.08 -12.28
C HIS A 74 -4.04 23.77 -12.70
N LEU A 75 -4.49 22.94 -11.74
CA LEU A 75 -5.12 21.64 -11.95
C LEU A 75 -4.36 20.79 -12.99
N ARG A 76 -3.03 20.78 -12.90
CA ARG A 76 -2.21 19.99 -13.83
C ARG A 76 -2.31 18.54 -13.43
N ILE A 77 -3.03 17.77 -14.24
CA ILE A 77 -3.24 16.35 -14.05
C ILE A 77 -2.39 15.58 -15.06
N ARG A 78 -1.68 14.54 -14.61
CA ARG A 78 -0.98 13.62 -15.52
C ARG A 78 -1.90 12.46 -15.87
N PRO A 79 -1.99 12.07 -17.17
CA PRO A 79 -2.76 10.90 -17.56
C PRO A 79 -2.29 9.64 -16.84
N SER A 80 -3.23 8.87 -16.30
CA SER A 80 -2.95 7.60 -15.62
C SER A 80 -4.08 6.62 -15.90
N ALA A 81 -3.78 5.53 -16.60
CA ALA A 81 -4.74 4.47 -16.88
C ALA A 81 -5.27 3.83 -15.59
N TYR A 82 -4.42 3.71 -14.56
CA TYR A 82 -4.81 3.24 -13.23
C TYR A 82 -5.91 4.14 -12.62
N LEU A 83 -5.70 5.46 -12.60
CA LEU A 83 -6.70 6.38 -12.03
C LEU A 83 -7.94 6.51 -12.89
N LEU A 84 -7.81 6.38 -14.22
CA LEU A 84 -8.97 6.34 -15.12
C LEU A 84 -9.88 5.15 -14.77
N LEU A 85 -9.33 3.94 -14.70
CA LEU A 85 -10.09 2.73 -14.34
C LEU A 85 -10.64 2.81 -12.91
N LEU A 86 -9.88 3.37 -11.97
CA LEU A 86 -10.38 3.63 -10.61
C LEU A 86 -11.52 4.67 -10.58
N THR A 87 -11.50 5.65 -11.48
CA THR A 87 -12.58 6.63 -11.62
C THR A 87 -13.82 6.01 -12.24
N LEU A 88 -13.66 5.08 -13.20
CA LEU A 88 -14.78 4.28 -13.72
C LEU A 88 -15.38 3.39 -12.63
N LEU A 89 -14.55 2.81 -11.76
CA LEU A 89 -15.00 2.02 -10.61
C LEU A 89 -15.77 2.89 -9.59
N LEU A 90 -15.31 4.12 -9.36
CA LEU A 90 -16.06 5.09 -8.58
C LEU A 90 -17.43 5.41 -9.24
N GLY A 91 -17.46 5.60 -10.56
CA GLY A 91 -18.69 5.81 -11.31
C GLY A 91 -19.66 4.64 -11.15
N SER A 92 -19.18 3.40 -11.27
CA SER A 92 -20.01 2.21 -11.05
C SER A 92 -20.49 2.11 -9.61
N SER A 93 -19.67 2.46 -8.62
CA SER A 93 -20.09 2.53 -7.21
C SER A 93 -21.22 3.55 -6.98
N ILE A 94 -21.12 4.75 -7.55
CA ILE A 94 -22.17 5.76 -7.40
C ILE A 94 -23.47 5.28 -8.04
N LEU A 95 -23.38 4.69 -9.23
CA LEU A 95 -24.55 4.15 -9.92
C LEU A 95 -25.22 3.01 -9.12
N ALA A 96 -24.42 2.06 -8.62
CA ALA A 96 -24.91 0.94 -7.83
C ALA A 96 -25.51 1.38 -6.48
N SER A 97 -25.00 2.48 -5.91
CA SER A 97 -25.52 3.07 -4.66
C SER A 97 -26.65 4.07 -4.85
N ALA A 98 -27.11 4.33 -6.08
CA ALA A 98 -28.13 5.33 -6.37
C ALA A 98 -29.51 4.98 -5.78
N ASP A 99 -29.85 3.70 -5.73
CA ASP A 99 -31.14 3.22 -5.22
C ASP A 99 -31.26 3.25 -3.69
N LEU A 100 -30.19 3.63 -2.97
CA LEU A 100 -30.14 3.77 -1.51
C LEU A 100 -30.65 2.56 -0.71
N LYS A 101 -30.62 1.36 -1.28
CA LYS A 101 -30.98 0.11 -0.56
C LYS A 101 -30.18 -0.05 0.74
N GLU A 102 -28.92 0.35 0.69
CA GLU A 102 -27.95 0.35 1.81
C GLU A 102 -27.99 1.63 2.67
N GLY A 103 -28.93 2.55 2.37
CA GLY A 103 -29.15 3.80 3.07
C GLY A 103 -28.05 4.86 2.89
N ALA A 104 -28.06 5.87 3.76
CA ALA A 104 -27.13 7.01 3.71
C ALA A 104 -25.65 6.62 3.91
N GLY A 105 -25.38 5.44 4.47
CA GLY A 105 -24.02 4.91 4.62
C GLY A 105 -23.32 4.69 3.27
N ALA A 106 -24.05 4.22 2.26
CA ALA A 106 -23.52 4.03 0.91
C ALA A 106 -23.11 5.37 0.27
N LEU A 107 -23.96 6.40 0.38
CA LEU A 107 -23.65 7.75 -0.10
C LEU A 107 -22.38 8.31 0.54
N PHE A 108 -22.22 8.13 1.85
CA PHE A 108 -21.03 8.57 2.57
C PHE A 108 -19.76 7.85 2.08
N ARG A 109 -19.83 6.54 1.81
CA ARG A 109 -18.71 5.78 1.23
C ARG A 109 -18.39 6.23 -0.19
N CYS A 110 -19.40 6.47 -1.02
CA CYS A 110 -19.23 7.04 -2.36
C CYS A 110 -18.58 8.43 -2.29
N PHE A 111 -19.06 9.32 -1.42
CA PHE A 111 -18.47 10.65 -1.22
C PHE A 111 -17.01 10.57 -0.79
N ARG A 112 -16.70 9.72 0.20
CA ARG A 112 -15.33 9.45 0.64
C ARG A 112 -14.47 8.98 -0.54
N LEU A 113 -14.95 8.02 -1.34
CA LEU A 113 -14.22 7.52 -2.50
C LEU A 113 -14.01 8.61 -3.55
N THR A 114 -15.02 9.44 -3.82
CA THR A 114 -14.91 10.59 -4.73
C THR A 114 -13.79 11.54 -4.32
N VAL A 115 -13.77 11.98 -3.05
CA VAL A 115 -12.75 12.91 -2.57
C VAL A 115 -11.37 12.24 -2.55
N PHE A 116 -11.30 10.95 -2.22
CA PHE A 116 -10.06 10.16 -2.26
C PHE A 116 -9.48 10.09 -3.67
N VAL A 117 -10.26 9.65 -4.66
CA VAL A 117 -9.84 9.56 -6.07
C VAL A 117 -9.49 10.94 -6.64
N SER A 118 -10.29 11.97 -6.31
CA SER A 118 -10.00 13.35 -6.73
C SER A 118 -8.67 13.85 -6.16
N THR A 119 -8.38 13.55 -4.89
CA THR A 119 -7.09 13.89 -4.27
C THR A 119 -5.93 13.18 -4.97
N LEU A 120 -6.08 11.90 -5.33
CA LEU A 120 -5.07 11.18 -6.11
C LEU A 120 -4.83 11.83 -7.47
N TRP A 121 -5.89 12.20 -8.19
CA TRP A 121 -5.78 12.94 -9.46
C TRP A 121 -4.99 14.25 -9.30
N LEU A 122 -5.26 15.03 -8.26
CA LEU A 122 -4.53 16.27 -7.99
C LEU A 122 -3.05 16.03 -7.67
N LEU A 123 -2.72 14.91 -7.01
CA LEU A 123 -1.34 14.53 -6.67
C LEU A 123 -0.55 13.95 -7.85
N THR A 124 -1.21 13.54 -8.94
CA THR A 124 -0.53 12.98 -10.13
C THR A 124 0.52 13.91 -10.73
N ARG A 125 0.39 15.22 -10.54
CA ARG A 125 1.37 16.21 -10.98
C ARG A 125 2.81 15.85 -10.57
N TRP A 126 2.96 15.30 -9.37
CA TRP A 126 4.25 14.94 -8.78
C TRP A 126 4.59 13.45 -8.94
N TRP A 127 3.83 12.69 -9.72
CA TRP A 127 4.16 11.31 -10.08
C TRP A 127 5.17 11.34 -11.22
N ASP A 128 6.45 11.34 -10.86
CA ASP A 128 7.59 11.52 -11.76
C ASP A 128 8.40 10.23 -11.98
N GLY A 129 7.97 9.10 -11.42
CA GLY A 129 8.75 7.87 -11.39
C GLY A 129 9.84 7.84 -10.31
N GLY A 130 9.96 8.90 -9.51
CA GLY A 130 10.91 9.01 -8.41
C GLY A 130 10.43 8.34 -7.11
N PHE A 131 11.28 8.40 -6.08
CA PHE A 131 11.03 7.73 -4.80
C PHE A 131 10.38 8.62 -3.73
N SER A 132 10.01 9.86 -4.05
CA SER A 132 9.41 10.81 -3.08
C SER A 132 8.18 10.22 -2.39
N PHE A 133 7.22 9.68 -3.16
CA PHE A 133 6.03 9.05 -2.59
C PHE A 133 6.35 7.77 -1.83
N VAL A 134 7.33 6.97 -2.26
CA VAL A 134 7.81 5.81 -1.50
C VAL A 134 8.34 6.24 -0.12
N ARG A 135 9.14 7.31 -0.06
CA ARG A 135 9.67 7.86 1.20
C ARG A 135 8.54 8.36 2.11
N TYR A 136 7.59 9.13 1.58
CA TYR A 136 6.43 9.59 2.36
C TYR A 136 5.59 8.41 2.87
N HIS A 137 5.43 7.38 2.05
CA HIS A 137 4.68 6.18 2.39
C HIS A 137 5.36 5.38 3.52
N ILE A 138 6.67 5.11 3.41
CA ILE A 138 7.45 4.46 4.47
C ILE A 138 7.43 5.27 5.76
N ARG A 139 7.66 6.58 5.69
CA ARG A 139 7.70 7.45 6.88
C ARG A 139 6.35 7.50 7.58
N THR A 140 5.26 7.66 6.84
CA THR A 140 3.92 7.77 7.43
C THR A 140 3.49 6.47 8.07
N TYR A 141 3.57 5.34 7.35
CA TYR A 141 3.26 4.04 7.96
C TYR A 141 4.25 3.68 9.08
N GLY A 142 5.49 4.18 9.02
CA GLY A 142 6.47 4.01 10.09
C GLY A 142 6.04 4.70 11.38
N ILE A 143 5.45 5.90 11.28
CA ILE A 143 4.83 6.59 12.43
C ILE A 143 3.63 5.80 12.95
N VAL A 144 2.79 5.27 12.06
CA VAL A 144 1.64 4.43 12.46
C VAL A 144 2.12 3.19 13.23
N LEU A 145 3.11 2.46 12.71
CA LEU A 145 3.69 1.29 13.38
C LEU A 145 4.44 1.66 14.66
N ALA A 146 5.08 2.83 14.73
CA ALA A 146 5.68 3.32 15.96
C ALA A 146 4.60 3.54 17.04
N SER A 147 3.43 4.06 16.68
CA SER A 147 2.31 4.19 17.63
C SER A 147 1.81 2.83 18.15
N VAL A 148 1.84 1.79 17.33
CA VAL A 148 1.54 0.40 17.74
C VAL A 148 2.60 -0.11 18.72
N ALA A 149 3.88 0.07 18.41
CA ALA A 149 4.98 -0.34 19.30
C ALA A 149 4.92 0.39 20.65
N ILE A 150 4.64 1.69 20.65
CA ILE A 150 4.41 2.49 21.86
C ILE A 150 3.22 1.93 22.64
N GLY A 151 2.11 1.61 21.96
CA GLY A 151 0.94 0.98 22.57
C GLY A 151 1.26 -0.37 23.23
N LEU A 152 2.09 -1.20 22.58
CA LEU A 152 2.56 -2.47 23.12
C LEU A 152 3.39 -2.29 24.40
N VAL A 153 4.23 -1.26 24.47
CA VAL A 153 5.06 -0.97 25.66
C VAL A 153 4.22 -0.39 26.80
N ILE A 154 3.33 0.56 26.50
CA ILE A 154 2.52 1.27 27.51
C ILE A 154 1.40 0.37 28.06
N SER A 155 0.76 -0.42 27.20
CA SER A 155 -0.38 -1.25 27.58
C SER A 155 -0.38 -2.59 26.85
N PRO A 156 0.49 -3.54 27.27
CA PRO A 156 0.61 -4.85 26.62
C PRO A 156 -0.72 -5.60 26.54
N GLY A 157 -1.54 -5.55 27.58
CA GLY A 157 -2.84 -6.24 27.63
C GLY A 157 -3.87 -5.70 26.62
N ASN A 158 -3.89 -4.39 26.38
CA ASN A 158 -4.74 -3.80 25.34
C ASN A 158 -4.16 -4.00 23.93
N ALA A 159 -2.83 -4.05 23.80
CA ALA A 159 -2.15 -4.28 22.54
C ALA A 159 -2.24 -5.75 22.08
N MET A 160 -2.36 -6.71 22.99
CA MET A 160 -2.48 -8.14 22.69
C MET A 160 -3.73 -8.74 23.35
N PRO A 161 -4.94 -8.29 22.99
CA PRO A 161 -6.16 -8.67 23.68
C PRO A 161 -6.62 -10.08 23.30
N ASP A 162 -7.29 -10.76 24.24
CA ASP A 162 -7.77 -12.13 24.06
C ASP A 162 -8.80 -12.27 22.93
N ILE A 163 -9.57 -11.20 22.63
CA ILE A 163 -10.54 -11.16 21.53
C ILE A 163 -9.88 -11.40 20.15
N TYR A 164 -8.57 -11.14 20.04
CA TYR A 164 -7.79 -11.43 18.84
C TYR A 164 -6.85 -12.64 19.03
N GLY A 165 -7.05 -13.44 20.09
CA GLY A 165 -6.22 -14.59 20.42
C GLY A 165 -4.78 -14.20 20.75
N GLY A 166 -4.59 -13.09 21.46
CA GLY A 166 -3.26 -12.58 21.83
C GLY A 166 -2.45 -11.99 20.68
N ARG A 167 -3.07 -11.76 19.51
CA ARG A 167 -2.40 -11.12 18.36
C ARG A 167 -2.24 -9.63 18.60
N LEU A 168 -1.10 -9.09 18.15
CA LEU A 168 -0.84 -7.66 18.22
C LEU A 168 -1.88 -6.85 17.45
N SER A 169 -2.48 -5.89 18.15
CA SER A 169 -3.47 -4.92 17.70
C SER A 169 -3.07 -3.52 18.18
N GLY A 170 -3.74 -2.49 17.65
CA GLY A 170 -3.40 -1.11 17.96
C GLY A 170 -4.03 -0.65 19.28
N ALA A 171 -3.20 -0.41 20.29
CA ALA A 171 -3.65 0.11 21.59
C ALA A 171 -3.78 1.65 21.63
N VAL A 172 -3.02 2.39 20.82
CA VAL A 172 -3.11 3.87 20.75
C VAL A 172 -4.18 4.30 19.75
N TRP A 173 -4.17 3.70 18.56
CA TRP A 173 -5.18 3.86 17.52
C TRP A 173 -5.75 2.49 17.19
N PRO A 174 -7.07 2.33 17.03
CA PRO A 174 -7.68 1.01 16.88
C PRO A 174 -7.34 0.42 15.51
N LEU A 175 -6.29 -0.39 15.49
CA LEU A 175 -5.84 -1.13 14.32
C LEU A 175 -5.99 -2.63 14.55
N THR A 176 -6.54 -3.30 13.56
CA THR A 176 -6.65 -4.76 13.58
C THR A 176 -5.30 -5.42 13.30
N PRO A 177 -5.06 -6.66 13.78
CA PRO A 177 -3.81 -7.37 13.49
C PRO A 177 -3.47 -7.52 11.99
N PRO A 178 -4.43 -7.78 11.07
CA PRO A 178 -4.15 -7.78 9.63
C PRO A 178 -3.62 -6.45 9.09
N GLN A 179 -4.21 -5.32 9.51
CA GLN A 179 -3.75 -3.98 9.07
C GLN A 179 -2.32 -3.69 9.52
N ILE A 180 -1.98 -4.02 10.76
CA ILE A 180 -0.61 -3.85 11.28
C ILE A 180 0.36 -4.74 10.49
N GLY A 181 -0.03 -6.00 10.25
CA GLY A 181 0.74 -6.93 9.42
C GLY A 181 0.98 -6.38 8.02
N GLN A 182 -0.06 -5.84 7.38
CA GLN A 182 0.04 -5.23 6.07
C GLN A 182 1.04 -4.08 6.03
N TYR A 183 0.91 -3.11 6.95
CA TYR A 183 1.81 -1.95 6.97
C TYR A 183 3.24 -2.39 7.23
N ALA A 184 3.43 -3.38 8.10
CA ALA A 184 4.73 -3.93 8.41
C ALA A 184 5.38 -4.63 7.21
N ALA A 185 4.63 -5.51 6.53
CA ALA A 185 5.09 -6.19 5.32
C ALA A 185 5.48 -5.18 4.23
N VAL A 186 4.64 -4.20 3.96
CA VAL A 186 4.90 -3.19 2.91
C VAL A 186 6.13 -2.35 3.24
N ILE A 187 6.29 -1.87 4.48
CA ILE A 187 7.47 -1.10 4.89
C ILE A 187 8.74 -1.95 4.80
N ALA A 188 8.70 -3.18 5.32
CA ALA A 188 9.86 -4.07 5.29
C ALA A 188 10.31 -4.32 3.85
N GLY A 189 9.37 -4.69 2.96
CA GLY A 189 9.69 -4.99 1.56
C GLY A 189 10.22 -3.79 0.79
N LEU A 190 9.57 -2.62 0.91
CA LEU A 190 10.07 -1.40 0.27
C LEU A 190 11.45 -0.99 0.80
N THR A 191 11.68 -1.07 2.10
CA THR A 191 12.96 -0.69 2.71
C THR A 191 14.08 -1.64 2.27
N LEU A 192 13.82 -2.95 2.21
CA LEU A 192 14.77 -3.95 1.72
C LEU A 192 15.14 -3.70 0.25
N LEU A 193 14.15 -3.40 -0.60
CA LEU A 193 14.39 -3.07 -2.00
C LEU A 193 15.21 -1.78 -2.15
N LEU A 194 14.88 -0.72 -1.41
CA LEU A 194 15.66 0.52 -1.40
C LEU A 194 17.09 0.30 -0.92
N TRP A 195 17.31 -0.54 0.09
CA TRP A 195 18.64 -0.90 0.58
C TRP A 195 19.43 -1.65 -0.48
N PHE A 196 18.79 -2.62 -1.11
CA PHE A 196 19.37 -3.39 -2.19
C PHE A 196 19.79 -2.49 -3.37
N GLY A 197 18.93 -1.53 -3.71
CA GLY A 197 19.16 -0.50 -4.72
C GLY A 197 20.10 0.65 -4.29
N ARG A 198 20.78 0.53 -3.14
CA ARG A 198 21.72 1.54 -2.59
C ARG A 198 21.11 2.92 -2.35
N ARG A 199 19.79 2.99 -2.13
CA ARG A 199 19.07 4.24 -1.79
C ARG A 199 18.96 4.47 -0.28
N THR A 200 19.32 3.47 0.53
CA THR A 200 19.45 3.59 1.99
C THR A 200 20.66 2.78 2.49
N THR A 201 21.18 3.14 3.66
CA THR A 201 22.31 2.44 4.28
C THR A 201 21.85 1.16 4.98
N TRP A 202 22.75 0.19 5.17
CA TRP A 202 22.40 -1.06 5.86
C TRP A 202 21.96 -0.81 7.31
N ARG A 203 22.58 0.16 8.01
CA ARG A 203 22.22 0.52 9.39
C ARG A 203 20.78 1.00 9.47
N GLN A 204 20.39 1.88 8.55
CA GLN A 204 19.02 2.39 8.46
C GLN A 204 18.03 1.28 8.07
N ALA A 205 18.42 0.42 7.13
CA ALA A 205 17.59 -0.70 6.73
C ALA A 205 17.33 -1.64 7.90
N VAL A 206 18.35 -2.03 8.66
CA VAL A 206 18.21 -2.89 9.85
C VAL A 206 17.35 -2.21 10.91
N PHE A 207 17.58 -0.92 11.19
CA PHE A 207 16.83 -0.16 12.20
C PHE A 207 15.33 -0.06 11.88
N ILE A 208 14.94 -0.09 10.60
CA ILE A 208 13.53 -0.08 10.18
C ILE A 208 12.99 -1.51 10.08
N VAL A 209 13.68 -2.40 9.39
CA VAL A 209 13.18 -3.73 9.03
C VAL A 209 13.05 -4.62 10.26
N VAL A 210 14.01 -4.60 11.19
CA VAL A 210 13.97 -5.51 12.36
C VAL A 210 12.77 -5.25 13.26
N PRO A 211 12.51 -4.02 13.74
CA PRO A 211 11.33 -3.75 14.56
C PRO A 211 10.03 -4.06 13.82
N VAL A 212 9.96 -3.69 12.55
CA VAL A 212 8.76 -3.88 11.73
C VAL A 212 8.46 -5.37 11.49
N LEU A 213 9.47 -6.20 11.23
CA LEU A 213 9.30 -7.65 11.16
C LEU A 213 8.91 -8.25 12.52
N GLY A 214 9.42 -7.70 13.63
CA GLY A 214 8.97 -8.08 14.98
C GLY A 214 7.48 -7.82 15.16
N LEU A 215 6.98 -6.63 14.78
CA LEU A 215 5.55 -6.33 14.82
C LEU A 215 4.74 -7.27 13.90
N LEU A 216 5.22 -7.53 12.68
CA LEU A 216 4.58 -8.48 11.76
C LEU A 216 4.42 -9.87 12.40
N LEU A 217 5.47 -10.39 13.03
CA LEU A 217 5.43 -11.70 13.70
C LEU A 217 4.42 -11.72 14.84
N LEU A 218 4.36 -10.66 15.65
CA LEU A 218 3.41 -10.53 16.76
C LEU A 218 1.94 -10.40 16.31
N THR A 219 1.70 -9.92 15.08
CA THR A 219 0.33 -9.93 14.51
C THR A 219 -0.12 -11.32 14.09
N HIS A 220 0.80 -12.29 13.98
CA HIS A 220 0.58 -13.62 13.43
C HIS A 220 -0.06 -13.65 12.02
N THR A 221 -0.06 -12.55 11.25
CA THR A 221 -0.86 -12.43 10.01
C THR A 221 -0.24 -13.21 8.84
N ARG A 222 -0.82 -14.37 8.51
CA ARG A 222 -0.37 -15.26 7.42
C ARG A 222 -0.35 -14.55 6.06
N THR A 223 -1.42 -13.84 5.72
CA THR A 223 -1.57 -13.10 4.46
C THR A 223 -0.46 -12.08 4.26
N ALA A 224 -0.19 -11.25 5.27
CA ALA A 224 0.86 -10.25 5.20
C ALA A 224 2.26 -10.87 5.05
N THR A 225 2.55 -11.95 5.78
CA THR A 225 3.83 -12.67 5.66
C THR A 225 4.00 -13.32 4.29
N LEU A 226 2.97 -14.00 3.78
CA LEU A 226 3.00 -14.61 2.45
C LEU A 226 3.09 -13.55 1.36
N GLY A 227 2.36 -12.44 1.48
CA GLY A 227 2.42 -11.30 0.57
C GLY A 227 3.81 -10.66 0.56
N LEU A 228 4.46 -10.51 1.71
CA LEU A 228 5.84 -10.03 1.80
C LEU A 228 6.81 -10.95 1.05
N ILE A 229 6.74 -12.26 1.32
CA ILE A 229 7.64 -13.26 0.73
C ILE A 229 7.42 -13.34 -0.78
N ALA A 230 6.17 -13.52 -1.22
CA ALA A 230 5.82 -13.60 -2.64
C ALA A 230 6.18 -12.30 -3.37
N GLY A 231 5.82 -11.14 -2.81
CA GLY A 231 6.14 -9.84 -3.38
C GLY A 231 7.65 -9.64 -3.54
N LEU A 232 8.45 -9.96 -2.51
CA LEU A 232 9.90 -9.84 -2.58
C LEU A 232 10.49 -10.83 -3.58
N ALA A 233 10.01 -12.08 -3.61
CA ALA A 233 10.49 -13.08 -4.57
C ALA A 233 10.28 -12.62 -6.02
N VAL A 234 9.07 -12.16 -6.37
CA VAL A 234 8.76 -11.66 -7.72
C VAL A 234 9.56 -10.39 -8.02
N ALA A 235 9.68 -9.45 -7.07
CA ALA A 235 10.47 -8.25 -7.25
C ALA A 235 11.97 -8.54 -7.47
N PHE A 236 12.56 -9.47 -6.72
CA PHE A 236 13.95 -9.89 -6.91
C PHE A 236 14.15 -10.61 -8.24
N LEU A 237 13.27 -11.56 -8.59
CA LEU A 237 13.30 -12.24 -9.89
C LEU A 237 13.29 -11.24 -11.06
N SER A 238 12.52 -10.15 -10.93
CA SER A 238 12.47 -9.08 -11.92
C SER A 238 13.81 -8.34 -12.13
N MET A 239 14.76 -8.48 -11.19
CA MET A 239 16.09 -7.87 -11.20
C MET A 239 17.24 -8.88 -11.40
N VAL A 240 16.99 -10.20 -11.24
CA VAL A 240 18.01 -11.27 -11.25
C VAL A 240 18.78 -11.28 -12.56
N LEU A 241 18.12 -11.11 -13.71
CA LEU A 241 18.78 -11.16 -15.01
C LEU A 241 19.67 -9.94 -15.30
N THR A 242 19.48 -8.83 -14.59
CA THR A 242 20.14 -7.56 -14.89
C THR A 242 21.12 -7.07 -13.83
N ASN A 243 21.11 -7.64 -12.62
CA ASN A 243 21.97 -7.16 -11.54
C ASN A 243 22.70 -8.32 -10.85
N ALA A 244 24.02 -8.38 -11.01
CA ALA A 244 24.87 -9.41 -10.40
C ALA A 244 24.76 -9.47 -8.87
N ARG A 245 24.54 -8.32 -8.21
CA ARG A 245 24.27 -8.28 -6.77
C ARG A 245 22.94 -8.93 -6.43
N ALA A 246 21.93 -8.78 -7.31
CA ALA A 246 20.59 -9.31 -7.07
C ALA A 246 20.64 -10.83 -7.15
N ARG A 247 21.40 -11.37 -8.12
CA ARG A 247 21.68 -12.81 -8.19
C ARG A 247 22.36 -13.34 -6.93
N LYS A 248 23.43 -12.68 -6.47
CA LYS A 248 24.16 -13.11 -5.27
C LYS A 248 23.29 -13.08 -4.02
N VAL A 249 22.55 -12.00 -3.80
CA VAL A 249 21.67 -11.86 -2.64
C VAL A 249 20.50 -12.83 -2.74
N PHE A 250 19.85 -12.95 -3.90
CA PHE A 250 18.76 -13.91 -4.09
C PHE A 250 19.22 -15.34 -3.81
N ALA A 251 20.39 -15.75 -4.34
CA ALA A 251 20.94 -17.07 -4.08
C ALA A 251 21.26 -17.29 -2.59
N TRP A 252 21.86 -16.29 -1.92
CA TRP A 252 22.14 -16.35 -0.48
C TRP A 252 20.86 -16.39 0.36
N THR A 253 19.87 -15.56 0.06
CA THR A 253 18.60 -15.50 0.77
C THR A 253 17.78 -16.77 0.53
N ALA A 254 17.74 -17.29 -0.69
CA ALA A 254 17.09 -18.56 -0.99
C ALA A 254 17.78 -19.74 -0.30
N GLY A 255 19.13 -19.76 -0.29
CA GLY A 255 19.92 -20.78 0.38
C GLY A 255 19.76 -20.75 1.90
N VAL A 256 20.10 -19.63 2.54
CA VAL A 256 20.00 -19.46 4.00
C VAL A 256 18.55 -19.53 4.48
N GLY A 257 17.63 -18.91 3.75
CA GLY A 257 16.20 -18.97 4.05
C GLY A 257 15.64 -20.38 3.91
N GLY A 258 16.09 -21.14 2.90
CA GLY A 258 15.75 -22.56 2.75
C GLY A 258 16.24 -23.40 3.94
N VAL A 259 17.51 -23.26 4.31
CA VAL A 259 18.09 -23.97 5.47
C VAL A 259 17.38 -23.59 6.77
N ALA A 260 17.20 -22.30 7.04
CA ALA A 260 16.51 -21.82 8.23
C ALA A 260 15.05 -22.30 8.25
N GLY A 261 14.37 -22.34 7.09
CA GLY A 261 13.01 -22.84 6.96
C GLY A 261 12.89 -24.32 7.31
N VAL A 262 13.87 -25.15 6.92
CA VAL A 262 13.92 -26.57 7.30
C VAL A 262 14.21 -26.74 8.79
N VAL A 263 15.22 -26.04 9.31
CA VAL A 263 15.62 -26.15 10.73
C VAL A 263 14.51 -25.66 11.67
N LEU A 264 13.81 -24.59 11.29
CA LEU A 264 12.73 -24.01 12.08
C LEU A 264 11.35 -24.51 11.67
N ALA A 265 11.25 -25.58 10.87
CA ALA A 265 9.99 -26.04 10.27
C ALA A 265 8.90 -26.28 11.32
N GLY A 266 9.23 -26.92 12.45
CA GLY A 266 8.28 -27.16 13.54
C GLY A 266 7.76 -25.86 14.16
N ALA A 267 8.64 -24.93 14.50
CA ALA A 267 8.26 -23.63 15.06
C ALA A 267 7.45 -22.78 14.06
N LEU A 268 7.83 -22.80 12.78
CA LEU A 268 7.10 -22.16 11.70
C LEU A 268 5.71 -22.79 11.53
N GLN A 269 5.60 -24.12 11.59
CA GLN A 269 4.33 -24.82 11.51
C GLN A 269 3.43 -24.50 12.72
N THR A 270 3.97 -24.45 13.94
CA THR A 270 3.21 -24.06 15.13
C THR A 270 2.72 -22.61 15.05
N TRP A 271 3.62 -21.69 14.68
CA TRP A 271 3.27 -20.27 14.47
C TRP A 271 2.26 -20.09 13.34
N PHE A 272 2.42 -20.85 12.25
CA PHE A 272 1.56 -20.79 11.08
C PHE A 272 0.20 -21.39 11.36
N LEU A 273 0.10 -22.59 11.95
CA LEU A 273 -1.18 -23.24 12.26
C LEU A 273 -1.94 -22.55 13.39
N ARG A 274 -1.28 -21.78 14.27
CA ARG A 274 -1.90 -21.08 15.40
C ARG A 274 -2.77 -22.01 16.28
N GLY A 275 -2.38 -23.29 16.41
CA GLY A 275 -3.14 -24.30 17.14
C GLY A 275 -4.46 -24.74 16.48
N GLN A 276 -4.73 -24.38 15.22
CA GLN A 276 -5.94 -24.79 14.50
C GLN A 276 -5.81 -26.19 13.90
N SER A 277 -6.92 -26.94 13.88
CA SER A 277 -7.04 -28.20 13.13
C SER A 277 -6.99 -27.97 11.61
N ALA A 278 -6.61 -29.01 10.86
CA ALA A 278 -6.55 -28.95 9.39
C ALA A 278 -7.90 -28.58 8.75
N ASP A 279 -9.03 -28.97 9.35
CA ASP A 279 -10.38 -28.67 8.84
C ASP A 279 -10.80 -27.20 9.03
N ASN A 280 -10.39 -26.59 10.15
CA ASN A 280 -10.59 -25.15 10.37
C ASN A 280 -9.65 -24.31 9.49
N PHE A 281 -8.52 -24.88 9.08
CA PHE A 281 -7.59 -24.27 8.15
C PHE A 281 -8.11 -24.32 6.71
N SER A 282 -8.63 -25.46 6.25
CA SER A 282 -9.17 -25.65 4.90
C SER A 282 -10.45 -24.83 4.65
N SER A 283 -11.27 -24.62 5.68
CA SER A 283 -12.47 -23.77 5.63
C SER A 283 -12.19 -22.27 5.84
N LEU A 284 -10.91 -21.85 5.86
CA LEU A 284 -10.49 -20.47 6.15
C LEU A 284 -11.19 -19.90 7.38
N THR A 285 -11.27 -20.68 8.46
CA THR A 285 -11.92 -20.29 9.73
C THR A 285 -13.39 -19.88 9.60
N GLY A 286 -14.15 -20.55 8.73
CA GLY A 286 -15.58 -20.31 8.53
C GLY A 286 -15.93 -19.21 7.52
N ARG A 287 -14.93 -18.51 6.96
CA ARG A 287 -15.13 -17.51 5.89
C ARG A 287 -15.76 -18.11 4.64
N ALA A 288 -15.39 -19.35 4.31
CA ALA A 288 -15.97 -20.07 3.18
C ALA A 288 -17.50 -20.13 3.25
N LYS A 289 -18.09 -20.27 4.44
CA LYS A 289 -19.55 -20.27 4.61
C LYS A 289 -20.20 -18.94 4.24
N VAL A 290 -19.57 -17.82 4.59
CA VAL A 290 -20.04 -16.48 4.20
C VAL A 290 -19.90 -16.30 2.69
N TRP A 291 -18.83 -16.82 2.11
CA TRP A 291 -18.59 -16.75 0.67
C TRP A 291 -19.61 -17.56 -0.12
N ASP A 292 -19.88 -18.79 0.31
CA ASP A 292 -20.86 -19.68 -0.30
C ASP A 292 -22.27 -19.07 -0.17
N ALA A 293 -22.65 -18.61 1.02
CA ALA A 293 -23.94 -17.95 1.24
C ALA A 293 -24.10 -16.69 0.37
N LEU A 294 -23.03 -15.89 0.23
CA LEU A 294 -23.02 -14.72 -0.63
C LEU A 294 -23.16 -15.13 -2.10
N LEU A 295 -22.46 -16.16 -2.56
CA LEU A 295 -22.50 -16.61 -3.96
C LEU A 295 -23.87 -17.22 -4.32
N ASP A 296 -24.48 -17.97 -3.41
CA ASP A 296 -25.78 -18.62 -3.58
C ASP A 296 -26.98 -17.67 -3.44
N ALA A 297 -26.74 -16.46 -2.90
CA ALA A 297 -27.79 -15.46 -2.71
C ALA A 297 -28.49 -15.12 -4.04
N PRO A 298 -29.83 -15.14 -4.10
CA PRO A 298 -30.57 -14.80 -5.30
C PRO A 298 -30.34 -13.32 -5.65
N ARG A 299 -30.04 -13.04 -6.92
CA ARG A 299 -29.77 -11.69 -7.42
C ARG A 299 -30.59 -11.39 -8.65
N THR A 300 -31.04 -10.14 -8.77
CA THR A 300 -31.56 -9.62 -10.03
C THR A 300 -30.42 -9.46 -11.04
N THR A 301 -30.77 -9.38 -12.34
CA THR A 301 -29.77 -9.11 -13.40
C THR A 301 -29.01 -7.80 -13.15
N SER A 302 -29.69 -6.79 -12.59
CA SER A 302 -29.06 -5.52 -12.24
C SER A 302 -28.00 -5.66 -11.14
N GLU A 303 -28.31 -6.36 -10.06
CA GLU A 303 -27.39 -6.62 -8.94
C GLU A 303 -26.25 -7.55 -9.35
N TYR A 304 -26.49 -8.47 -10.28
CA TYR A 304 -25.44 -9.30 -10.84
C TYR A 304 -24.40 -8.47 -11.62
N ILE A 305 -24.86 -7.52 -12.44
CA ILE A 305 -23.97 -6.71 -13.29
C ILE A 305 -23.31 -5.57 -12.50
N PHE A 306 -24.08 -4.84 -11.70
CA PHE A 306 -23.67 -3.60 -11.04
C PHE A 306 -23.51 -3.71 -9.52
N GLY A 307 -23.91 -4.81 -8.90
CA GLY A 307 -23.87 -4.99 -7.45
C GLY A 307 -25.00 -4.27 -6.71
N VAL A 308 -24.92 -4.26 -5.38
CA VAL A 308 -25.92 -3.65 -4.49
C VAL A 308 -25.51 -2.25 -3.99
N GLY A 309 -24.35 -1.75 -4.41
CA GLY A 309 -23.75 -0.51 -3.92
C GLY A 309 -22.71 -0.74 -2.81
N LEU A 310 -21.98 0.32 -2.43
CA LEU A 310 -20.93 0.22 -1.41
C LEU A 310 -21.51 -0.06 -0.01
N THR A 311 -21.13 -1.21 0.56
CA THR A 311 -21.56 -1.68 1.89
C THR A 311 -20.43 -1.49 2.91
N ASP A 312 -20.61 -1.98 4.14
CA ASP A 312 -19.55 -2.03 5.15
C ASP A 312 -18.60 -3.23 4.99
N LYS A 313 -18.60 -3.87 3.81
CA LYS A 313 -17.81 -5.08 3.51
C LYS A 313 -18.21 -6.28 4.36
N SER A 314 -19.46 -6.30 4.84
CA SER A 314 -20.06 -7.44 5.51
C SER A 314 -21.22 -8.01 4.69
N TYR A 315 -21.55 -9.27 4.97
CA TYR A 315 -22.71 -9.97 4.46
C TYR A 315 -23.39 -10.66 5.64
N ASP A 316 -24.66 -10.36 5.88
CA ASP A 316 -25.40 -10.76 7.10
C ASP A 316 -24.67 -10.47 8.41
N GLY A 317 -23.96 -9.33 8.47
CA GLY A 317 -23.21 -8.88 9.64
C GLY A 317 -21.86 -9.60 9.85
N LEU A 318 -21.49 -10.53 8.96
CA LEU A 318 -20.20 -11.20 8.97
C LEU A 318 -19.25 -10.59 7.92
N PRO A 319 -17.96 -10.41 8.23
CA PRO A 319 -17.02 -9.80 7.30
C PRO A 319 -16.79 -10.69 6.08
N ILE A 320 -16.81 -10.10 4.88
CA ILE A 320 -16.54 -10.83 3.63
C ILE A 320 -15.06 -11.20 3.53
N ASP A 321 -14.13 -10.34 3.96
CA ASP A 321 -12.69 -10.61 4.02
C ASP A 321 -12.10 -11.21 2.72
N ASN A 322 -12.60 -10.79 1.57
CA ASN A 322 -12.10 -11.13 0.24
C ASN A 322 -12.45 -9.97 -0.70
N SER A 323 -11.44 -9.38 -1.34
CA SER A 323 -11.66 -8.21 -2.22
C SER A 323 -12.54 -8.55 -3.41
N TRP A 324 -12.37 -9.71 -4.05
CA TRP A 324 -13.12 -10.10 -5.23
C TRP A 324 -14.60 -10.32 -4.93
N LEU A 325 -14.90 -11.00 -3.82
CA LEU A 325 -16.28 -11.21 -3.38
C LEU A 325 -16.93 -9.92 -2.88
N ALA A 326 -16.18 -9.06 -2.17
CA ALA A 326 -16.67 -7.75 -1.75
C ALA A 326 -17.01 -6.87 -2.97
N ILE A 327 -16.12 -6.81 -3.97
CA ILE A 327 -16.35 -6.08 -5.22
C ILE A 327 -17.54 -6.68 -5.98
N TYR A 328 -17.62 -8.01 -6.09
CA TYR A 328 -18.76 -8.66 -6.74
C TYR A 328 -20.09 -8.28 -6.07
N HIS A 329 -20.12 -8.29 -4.73
CA HIS A 329 -21.31 -7.92 -3.99
C HIS A 329 -21.67 -6.44 -4.18
N GLU A 330 -20.72 -5.53 -4.03
CA GLU A 330 -20.98 -4.08 -4.02
C GLU A 330 -21.08 -3.44 -5.41
N GLN A 331 -20.33 -3.96 -6.38
CA GLN A 331 -20.09 -3.34 -7.69
C GLN A 331 -20.32 -4.32 -8.86
N GLY A 332 -20.72 -5.57 -8.57
CA GLY A 332 -21.06 -6.58 -9.57
C GLY A 332 -19.86 -7.03 -10.41
N PHE A 333 -20.17 -7.71 -11.53
CA PHE A 333 -19.16 -8.11 -12.51
C PHE A 333 -18.46 -6.92 -13.18
N VAL A 334 -19.12 -5.77 -13.30
CA VAL A 334 -18.49 -4.54 -13.79
C VAL A 334 -17.35 -4.12 -12.87
N GLY A 335 -17.58 -4.12 -11.56
CA GLY A 335 -16.54 -3.85 -10.56
C GLY A 335 -15.37 -4.82 -10.66
N ILE A 336 -15.64 -6.13 -10.78
CA ILE A 336 -14.60 -7.16 -10.94
C ILE A 336 -13.75 -6.86 -12.19
N ALA A 337 -14.38 -6.60 -13.33
CA ALA A 337 -13.70 -6.33 -14.59
C ALA A 337 -12.82 -5.07 -14.50
N LEU A 338 -13.29 -4.00 -13.85
CA LEU A 338 -12.53 -2.77 -13.64
C LEU A 338 -11.32 -2.97 -12.71
N VAL A 339 -11.50 -3.73 -11.63
CA VAL A 339 -10.42 -4.04 -10.69
C VAL A 339 -9.37 -4.94 -11.31
N ALA A 340 -9.79 -6.00 -11.99
CA ALA A 340 -8.91 -6.84 -12.80
C ALA A 340 -8.17 -6.00 -13.85
N GLY A 341 -8.89 -5.09 -14.53
CA GLY A 341 -8.35 -4.20 -15.54
C GLY A 341 -7.23 -3.30 -15.02
N PHE A 342 -7.39 -2.65 -13.86
CA PHE A 342 -6.33 -1.77 -13.35
C PHE A 342 -5.14 -2.56 -12.80
N LEU A 343 -5.37 -3.74 -12.21
CA LEU A 343 -4.28 -4.62 -11.76
C LEU A 343 -3.48 -5.14 -12.94
N LEU A 344 -4.16 -5.63 -13.97
CA LEU A 344 -3.55 -6.10 -15.21
C LEU A 344 -2.78 -4.96 -15.89
N THR A 345 -3.35 -3.76 -15.96
CA THR A 345 -2.68 -2.57 -16.49
C THR A 345 -1.37 -2.30 -15.77
N LEU A 346 -1.37 -2.31 -14.42
CA LEU A 346 -0.15 -2.10 -13.64
C LEU A 346 0.88 -3.20 -13.87
N VAL A 347 0.46 -4.47 -13.94
CA VAL A 347 1.34 -5.62 -14.25
C VAL A 347 1.96 -5.47 -15.64
N VAL A 348 1.15 -5.22 -16.68
CA VAL A 348 1.62 -5.05 -18.06
C VAL A 348 2.61 -3.89 -18.16
N VAL A 349 2.29 -2.73 -17.58
CA VAL A 349 3.20 -1.58 -17.58
C VAL A 349 4.50 -1.89 -16.83
N ALA A 350 4.43 -2.61 -15.70
CA ALA A 350 5.61 -3.02 -14.95
C ALA A 350 6.49 -4.02 -15.74
N VAL A 351 5.88 -4.98 -16.45
CA VAL A 351 6.60 -5.98 -17.25
C VAL A 351 7.26 -5.34 -18.47
N LEU A 352 6.57 -4.44 -19.16
CA LEU A 352 7.08 -3.76 -20.36
C LEU A 352 8.14 -2.70 -20.05
N ARG A 353 8.32 -2.32 -18.78
CA ARG A 353 9.37 -1.38 -18.39
C ARG A 353 10.75 -2.04 -18.32
N PRO A 354 11.82 -1.29 -18.67
CA PRO A 354 13.17 -1.78 -18.46
C PRO A 354 13.43 -2.06 -16.97
N PRO A 355 14.24 -3.08 -16.65
CA PRO A 355 14.61 -3.41 -15.27
C PRO A 355 15.20 -2.20 -14.53
N SER A 356 14.57 -1.84 -13.41
CA SER A 356 14.96 -0.71 -12.57
C SER A 356 14.47 -0.94 -11.14
N LEU A 357 15.05 -0.22 -10.18
CA LEU A 357 14.61 -0.29 -8.78
C LEU A 357 13.16 0.18 -8.61
N ALA A 358 12.76 1.25 -9.30
CA ALA A 358 11.39 1.76 -9.25
C ALA A 358 10.38 0.71 -9.73
N ARG A 359 10.70 0.01 -10.84
CA ARG A 359 9.93 -1.14 -11.33
C ARG A 359 9.86 -2.26 -10.30
N ALA A 360 10.96 -2.62 -9.65
CA ALA A 360 10.96 -3.68 -8.63
C ALA A 360 10.09 -3.32 -7.41
N CYS A 361 10.15 -2.07 -6.94
CA CYS A 361 9.27 -1.57 -5.89
C CYS A 361 7.80 -1.59 -6.31
N ALA A 362 7.48 -1.21 -7.55
CA ALA A 362 6.12 -1.29 -8.08
C ALA A 362 5.62 -2.74 -8.15
N ILE A 363 6.44 -3.66 -8.69
CA ILE A 363 6.13 -5.10 -8.75
C ILE A 363 5.87 -5.66 -7.36
N PHE A 364 6.71 -5.34 -6.37
CA PHE A 364 6.49 -5.75 -4.98
C PHE A 364 5.10 -5.32 -4.47
N LEU A 365 4.74 -4.05 -4.64
CA LEU A 365 3.45 -3.52 -4.17
C LEU A 365 2.26 -4.16 -4.91
N ILE A 366 2.38 -4.34 -6.23
CA ILE A 366 1.34 -4.98 -7.05
C ILE A 366 1.14 -6.43 -6.62
N THR A 367 2.22 -7.22 -6.53
CA THR A 367 2.18 -8.61 -6.09
C THR A 367 1.62 -8.72 -4.68
N TYR A 368 2.06 -7.86 -3.75
CA TYR A 368 1.52 -7.82 -2.40
C TYR A 368 0.00 -7.62 -2.39
N CYS A 369 -0.51 -6.63 -3.15
CA CYS A 369 -1.95 -6.34 -3.21
C CYS A 369 -2.73 -7.49 -3.87
N ILE A 370 -2.20 -8.11 -4.92
CA ILE A 370 -2.83 -9.28 -5.56
C ILE A 370 -2.90 -10.44 -4.57
N SER A 371 -1.82 -10.76 -3.88
CA SER A 371 -1.80 -11.85 -2.89
C SER A 371 -2.77 -11.59 -1.74
N ALA A 372 -2.79 -10.36 -1.21
CA ALA A 372 -3.68 -9.99 -0.10
C ALA A 372 -5.16 -9.98 -0.50
N SER A 373 -5.48 -9.67 -1.77
CA SER A 373 -6.87 -9.54 -2.26
C SER A 373 -7.75 -10.77 -2.04
N TYR A 374 -7.16 -11.96 -1.89
CA TYR A 374 -7.89 -13.22 -1.65
C TYR A 374 -8.40 -13.38 -0.21
N THR A 375 -7.83 -12.65 0.75
CA THR A 375 -8.11 -12.86 2.18
C THR A 375 -8.32 -11.56 2.96
N GLU A 376 -8.28 -10.44 2.26
CA GLU A 376 -8.54 -9.09 2.74
C GLU A 376 -9.34 -8.31 1.70
N ALA A 377 -10.24 -7.44 2.17
CA ALA A 377 -11.01 -6.52 1.34
C ALA A 377 -10.35 -5.14 1.26
N GLY A 378 -10.60 -4.40 0.17
CA GLY A 378 -10.18 -3.00 0.05
C GLY A 378 -9.81 -2.55 -1.36
N LEU A 379 -9.91 -3.39 -2.39
CA LEU A 379 -9.65 -2.96 -3.77
C LEU A 379 -10.81 -2.19 -4.42
N GLY A 380 -12.01 -2.22 -3.83
CA GLY A 380 -13.22 -1.59 -4.36
C GLY A 380 -13.51 -0.18 -3.83
N ASP A 381 -12.84 0.26 -2.76
CA ASP A 381 -13.13 1.51 -2.04
C ASP A 381 -11.87 2.16 -1.44
N ALA A 382 -12.02 3.31 -0.79
CA ALA A 382 -10.90 4.09 -0.26
C ALA A 382 -10.15 3.32 0.85
N SER A 383 -8.97 2.80 0.50
CA SER A 383 -8.24 1.85 1.34
C SER A 383 -6.71 2.02 1.26
N PRO A 384 -5.96 1.40 2.20
CA PRO A 384 -4.51 1.33 2.12
C PRO A 384 -4.01 0.63 0.84
N TYR A 385 -4.76 -0.36 0.33
CA TYR A 385 -4.42 -1.11 -0.88
C TYR A 385 -4.41 -0.23 -2.11
N LEU A 386 -5.40 0.65 -2.26
CA LEU A 386 -5.39 1.63 -3.35
C LEU A 386 -4.23 2.61 -3.22
N LEU A 387 -3.83 2.99 -2.01
CA LEU A 387 -2.63 3.81 -1.80
C LEU A 387 -1.34 3.08 -2.19
N HIS A 388 -1.21 1.80 -1.87
CA HIS A 388 -0.07 0.98 -2.31
C HIS A 388 0.01 0.91 -3.85
N LEU A 389 -1.13 0.68 -4.51
CA LEU A 389 -1.22 0.65 -5.97
C LEU A 389 -0.99 2.03 -6.59
N ALA A 390 -1.42 3.11 -5.95
CA ALA A 390 -1.11 4.47 -6.38
C ALA A 390 0.40 4.77 -6.28
N VAL A 391 1.10 4.29 -5.24
CA VAL A 391 2.58 4.36 -5.19
C VAL A 391 3.19 3.57 -6.34
N ALA A 392 2.72 2.35 -6.59
CA ALA A 392 3.18 1.54 -7.72
C ALA A 392 2.97 2.28 -9.06
N ALA A 393 1.78 2.85 -9.28
CA ALA A 393 1.48 3.66 -10.45
C ALA A 393 2.43 4.86 -10.57
N SER A 394 2.70 5.56 -9.46
CA SER A 394 3.61 6.72 -9.45
C SER A 394 5.04 6.37 -9.86
N LEU A 395 5.52 5.17 -9.48
CA LEU A 395 6.84 4.64 -9.85
C LEU A 395 6.91 4.20 -11.33
N LEU A 396 5.76 3.86 -11.92
CA LEU A 396 5.65 3.40 -13.30
C LEU A 396 5.45 4.54 -14.32
N VAL A 397 5.31 5.80 -13.88
CA VAL A 397 5.21 6.96 -14.78
C VAL A 397 6.53 7.24 -15.48
N ARG A 398 6.50 7.42 -16.82
CA ARG A 398 7.69 7.77 -17.61
C ARG A 398 8.06 9.22 -17.28
N GLY A 399 9.12 9.39 -16.49
CA GLY A 399 9.71 10.68 -16.16
C GLY A 399 11.18 10.51 -15.87
N THR A 400 11.98 11.56 -16.09
CA THR A 400 13.32 11.68 -15.53
C THR A 400 13.16 11.78 -14.00
N PRO A 401 13.64 10.79 -13.21
CA PRO A 401 13.50 10.82 -11.77
C PRO A 401 14.12 12.10 -11.21
N GLN A 402 13.33 12.90 -10.53
CA GLN A 402 13.74 14.24 -10.12
C GLN A 402 14.54 14.27 -8.81
N SER A 403 14.62 13.14 -8.11
CA SER A 403 14.99 13.07 -6.69
C SER A 403 16.23 12.22 -6.39
N ASP A 404 17.14 12.07 -7.35
CA ASP A 404 18.23 11.11 -7.24
C ASP A 404 19.37 11.50 -6.27
N GLU A 405 19.38 12.73 -5.75
CA GLU A 405 20.55 13.24 -5.02
C GLU A 405 20.47 13.23 -3.47
N GLU A 406 19.31 12.96 -2.86
CA GLU A 406 19.21 12.91 -1.39
C GLU A 406 19.08 11.48 -0.87
N ALA A 407 20.12 11.03 -0.15
CA ALA A 407 20.07 9.85 0.70
C ALA A 407 18.88 9.92 1.67
N PHE A 408 18.29 8.75 1.97
CA PHE A 408 17.07 8.57 2.78
C PHE A 408 17.04 9.39 4.10
N ILE A 409 18.23 9.69 4.66
CA ILE A 409 18.52 10.68 5.71
C ILE A 409 19.94 11.21 5.42
N PRO A 410 20.21 12.54 5.44
CA PRO A 410 21.57 13.04 5.30
C PRO A 410 22.43 12.48 6.43
N ALA A 411 23.53 11.81 6.08
CA ALA A 411 24.54 11.47 7.07
C ALA A 411 25.09 12.79 7.63
N LYS A 412 24.79 13.09 8.90
CA LYS A 412 25.56 14.11 9.64
C LYS A 412 27.03 13.64 9.61
N GLY A 413 27.88 14.33 8.86
CA GLY A 413 29.32 14.04 8.86
C GLY A 413 30.08 14.16 7.54
N ALA A 414 29.47 14.58 6.43
CA ALA A 414 30.25 15.02 5.27
C ALA A 414 30.82 16.42 5.56
N VAL A 415 31.86 16.45 6.39
CA VAL A 415 32.72 17.62 6.57
C VAL A 415 33.28 17.97 5.19
N VAL A 416 32.92 19.14 4.69
CA VAL A 416 33.56 19.78 3.55
C VAL A 416 35.01 20.05 3.96
N ARG A 417 35.91 19.11 3.63
CA ARG A 417 37.33 19.42 3.50
C ARG A 417 37.55 19.90 2.08
N GLY A 418 37.90 21.18 1.92
CA GLY A 418 38.47 21.68 0.68
C GLY A 418 38.08 23.11 0.35
N ALA A 419 38.76 24.07 0.98
CA ALA A 419 39.11 25.34 0.35
C ALA A 419 40.34 25.90 1.08
N GLY A 420 41.50 25.41 0.68
CA GLY A 420 42.81 25.97 1.01
C GLY A 420 43.64 25.93 -0.25
N ALA A 421 43.64 27.06 -0.97
CA ALA A 421 44.67 27.52 -1.89
C ALA A 421 44.43 29.03 -2.06
#